data_AF-A0A2S0WDG2-F1
#
_entry.id   AF-A0A2S0WDG2-F1
#
_cell.length_a   1.000
_cell.length_b   1.000
_cell.length_c   1.000
_cell.angle_alpha   90.00
_cell.angle_beta   90.00
_cell.angle_gamma   90.00
#
_symmetry.space_group_name_H-M   'P 1'
#
loop_
_entity.id
_entity.type
_entity.pdbx_description
1 polymer ?
#
loop_
_entity_poly.entity_id
_entity_poly.type
_entity_poly.pdbx_seq_one_letter_code
_entity_poly.pdbx_strand_id
1 'polypeptide(L)' 'MAAMKPRTGNGPMEAVVESRKIVMRIPSDGGGRLVVELNAEEASELGALLLEAAGE' A
#
# COMPACT_ATOMS: atom_id res chain seq x y z
N MET A 1 23.96 22.22 -8.45
CA MET A 1 23.19 21.03 -8.87
C MET A 1 22.44 20.54 -7.64
N ALA A 2 21.12 20.65 -7.60
CA ALA A 2 20.35 20.19 -6.45
C ALA A 2 20.32 18.66 -6.47
N ALA A 3 20.94 18.01 -5.48
CA ALA A 3 20.75 16.58 -5.25
C ALA A 3 19.29 16.37 -4.83
N MET A 4 18.42 16.04 -5.80
CA MET A 4 17.08 15.59 -5.47
C MET A 4 17.24 14.30 -4.68
N LYS A 5 16.79 14.30 -3.42
CA LYS A 5 16.73 13.10 -2.57
C LYS A 5 16.09 11.97 -3.40
N PRO A 6 16.64 10.73 -3.39
CA PRO A 6 16.05 9.63 -4.13
C PRO A 6 14.56 9.57 -3.81
N ARG A 7 13.71 9.65 -4.83
CA ARG A 7 12.26 9.54 -4.65
C ARG A 7 11.99 8.10 -4.21
N THR A 8 12.01 7.85 -2.91
CA THR A 8 11.55 6.60 -2.31
C THR A 8 10.04 6.53 -2.55
N GLY A 9 9.61 5.92 -3.65
CA GLY A 9 8.20 5.91 -4.04
C GLY A 9 7.85 5.31 -5.41
N ASN A 10 8.81 5.06 -6.30
CA ASN A 10 8.54 4.58 -7.68
C ASN A 10 8.20 3.07 -7.80
N GLY A 11 7.94 2.36 -6.71
CA GLY A 11 7.61 0.93 -6.74
C GLY A 11 6.09 0.71 -6.92
N PRO A 12 5.64 -0.44 -7.46
CA PRO A 12 4.22 -0.80 -7.48
C PRO A 12 3.67 -0.92 -6.05
N MET A 13 2.35 -0.92 -5.88
CA MET A 13 1.74 -1.26 -4.60
C MET A 13 2.19 -2.66 -4.14
N GLU A 14 2.41 -2.82 -2.83
CA GLU A 14 2.88 -4.08 -2.24
C GLU A 14 2.01 -4.44 -1.04
N ALA A 15 1.70 -5.72 -0.84
CA ALA A 15 1.06 -6.24 0.36
C ALA A 15 1.78 -7.53 0.80
N VAL A 16 2.28 -7.56 2.04
CA VAL A 16 3.09 -8.66 2.58
C VAL A 16 2.64 -9.04 3.98
N VAL A 17 2.73 -10.32 4.34
CA VAL A 17 2.49 -10.76 5.72
C VAL A 17 3.78 -10.58 6.52
N GLU A 18 3.76 -9.65 7.47
CA GLU A 18 4.86 -9.44 8.42
C GLU A 18 4.40 -9.86 9.82
N SER A 19 4.95 -10.96 10.33
CA SER A 19 4.55 -11.61 11.58
C SER A 19 3.07 -12.08 11.57
N ARG A 20 2.15 -11.26 12.11
CA ARG A 20 0.70 -11.58 12.26
C ARG A 20 -0.21 -10.56 11.58
N LYS A 21 0.38 -9.57 10.90
CA LYS A 21 -0.35 -8.52 10.21
C LYS A 21 0.01 -8.49 8.73
N ILE A 22 -0.88 -7.96 7.93
CA ILE A 22 -0.66 -7.64 6.53
C ILE A 22 -0.19 -6.19 6.47
N VAL A 23 0.99 -5.96 5.92
CA VAL A 23 1.57 -4.64 5.70
C VAL A 23 1.38 -4.28 4.23
N MET A 24 0.59 -3.25 3.97
CA MET A 24 0.34 -2.72 2.62
C MET A 24 1.11 -1.40 2.42
N ARG A 25 1.81 -1.26 1.30
CA ARG A 25 2.63 -0.09 0.93
C ARG A 25 2.15 0.54 -0.36
N ILE A 26 1.45 1.68 -0.26
CA ILE A 26 0.86 2.39 -1.39
C ILE A 26 1.74 3.59 -1.78
N PRO A 27 2.18 3.72 -3.05
CA PRO A 27 2.83 4.93 -3.54
C PRO A 27 1.92 6.15 -3.42
N SER A 28 2.44 7.27 -2.92
CA SER A 28 1.68 8.53 -2.80
C SER A 28 2.12 9.54 -3.85
N ASP A 29 1.17 10.27 -4.43
CA ASP A 29 1.40 11.33 -5.42
C ASP A 29 2.24 12.49 -4.84
N GLY A 30 2.19 12.71 -3.52
CA GLY A 30 3.02 13.69 -2.81
C GLY A 30 4.47 13.24 -2.57
N GLY A 31 4.84 12.04 -3.02
CA GLY A 31 6.09 11.38 -2.72
C GLY A 31 6.02 10.55 -1.43
N GLY A 32 6.90 9.54 -1.33
CA GLY A 32 6.88 8.58 -0.23
C GLY A 32 5.91 7.43 -0.46
N ARG A 33 5.61 6.70 0.63
CA ARG A 33 4.66 5.58 0.62
C ARG A 33 3.77 5.66 1.85
N LEU A 34 2.48 5.47 1.65
CA LEU A 34 1.56 5.20 2.75
C LEU A 34 1.76 3.74 3.16
N VAL A 35 1.94 3.50 4.45
CA VAL A 35 2.08 2.16 5.01
C VAL A 35 0.89 1.93 5.92
N VAL A 36 0.13 0.88 5.64
CA VAL A 36 -1.06 0.49 6.40
C VAL A 36 -0.83 -0.92 6.93
N GLU A 37 -1.12 -1.14 8.21
CA GLU A 37 -1.14 -2.47 8.81
C GLU A 37 -2.58 -2.91 9.01
N LEU A 38 -2.89 -4.12 8.58
CA LEU A 38 -4.22 -4.73 8.67
C LEU A 38 -4.10 -6.09 9.33
N ASN A 39 -5.12 -6.49 10.08
CA ASN A 39 -5.34 -7.89 10.41
C ASN A 39 -5.99 -8.62 9.21
N ALA A 40 -6.21 -9.93 9.34
CA ALA A 40 -6.76 -10.74 8.25
C ALA A 40 -8.21 -10.39 7.88
N GLU A 41 -9.05 -10.03 8.85
CA GLU A 41 -10.45 -9.66 8.62
C GLU A 41 -10.53 -8.31 7.90
N GLU A 42 -9.80 -7.30 8.39
CA GLU A 42 -9.72 -5.97 7.78
C GLU A 42 -9.21 -6.03 6.33
N ALA A 43 -8.20 -6.86 6.06
CA ALA A 43 -7.67 -7.03 4.71
C ALA A 43 -8.67 -7.72 3.77
N SER A 44 -9.44 -8.69 4.27
CA SER A 44 -10.48 -9.37 3.48
C SER A 44 -11.62 -8.41 3.14
N GLU A 45 -12.07 -7.60 4.10
CA GLU A 45 -13.11 -6.60 3.88
C GLU A 45 -12.65 -5.54 2.86
N LEU A 46 -11.44 -5.01 3.03
CA LEU A 46 -10.85 -4.07 2.08
C LEU A 46 -10.78 -4.65 0.66
N GLY A 47 -10.34 -5.89 0.51
CA GLY A 47 -10.28 -6.56 -0.80
C GLY A 47 -11.64 -6.66 -1.49
N ALA A 48 -12.69 -7.01 -0.74
CA ALA A 48 -14.05 -7.07 -1.27
C ALA A 48 -14.56 -5.70 -1.71
N LEU A 49 -14.37 -4.67 -0.88
CA LEU A 49 -14.77 -3.29 -1.22
C LEU A 49 -14.05 -2.75 -2.45
N LEU A 50 -12.77 -3.10 -2.62
CA LEU A 50 -11.98 -2.67 -3.78
C LEU A 50 -12.43 -3.38 -5.06
N LEU A 51 -12.72 -4.68 -5.02
CA LEU A 51 -13.27 -5.42 -6.18
C LEU A 51 -14.64 -4.85 -6.60
N GLU A 52 -15.53 -4.65 -5.63
CA GLU A 52 -16.83 -4.02 -5.87
C GLU A 52 -16.68 -2.63 -6.51
N ALA A 53 -15.78 -1.80 -5.99
CA ALA A 53 -15.53 -0.47 -6.52
C ALA A 53 -14.87 -0.47 -7.91
N ALA A 54 -14.04 -1.47 -8.22
CA ALA A 54 -13.42 -1.66 -9.52
C ALA A 54 -14.42 -2.20 -10.57
N GLY A 55 -15.58 -2.71 -10.14
CA GLY A 55 -16.58 -3.34 -11.00
C GLY A 55 -16.18 -4.75 -11.46
N GLU A 56 -15.38 -5.45 -10.65
CA GLU A 56 -14.97 -6.84 -10.86
C GLU A 56 -15.89 -7.85 -10.14
#